data_AF-A0A925Y376-F1
#
_entry.id   AF-A0A925Y376-F1
#
_cell.length_a   1.000
_cell.length_b   1.000
_cell.length_c   1.000
_cell.angle_alpha   90.00
_cell.angle_beta   90.00
_cell.angle_gamma   90.00
#
_symmetry.space_group_name_H-M   'P 1'
#
loop_
_entity.id
_entity.type
_entity.pdbx_description
1 polymer ?
#
loop_
_entity_poly.entity_id
_entity_poly.type
_entity_poly.pdbx_seq_one_letter_code
_entity_poly.pdbx_strand_id
1 'polypeptide(L)'
;MGFLDTIKRWRLAQQGLSSGKKRRVHSENPVVQALEDSRWVKFALYATFAVASGVLVLKSSLGSPFSADPLRGAIFGLIIAITAIMLFQVSLQSSCKRNSRVILVLGGLIGHLTLVRLVMGFVDSGAVPEVYRFFFVPFALAPMLHGVLLGRAVGSFSAVYVTLIGCLLAPRGEVLSYMILSLVAGMSSVLLVYQVRKRLQLLQAGIYVGALTLLIGILLGKLDIASCFGQDAVNHIQKLGTGSAAAFGTAVITALLISGLLPIFEGFFHLTTDISWLELSDLNHKLLRQMQLEAPGTFHHSLVVAALSEAVAEKIGANAPLCRVCSYFHDVGKLKKP
;
A
#
# COMPACT_ATOMS: atom_id res chain seq x y z
N MET A 1 -17.16 -5.95 -28.05
CA MET A 1 -18.35 -5.12 -27.71
C MET A 1 -19.37 -5.29 -28.81
N GLY A 2 -20.59 -5.77 -28.49
CA GLY A 2 -21.55 -6.30 -29.45
C GLY A 2 -22.60 -5.30 -29.96
N PHE A 3 -23.25 -5.69 -31.06
CA PHE A 3 -24.33 -5.00 -31.80
C PHE A 3 -25.43 -4.35 -30.92
N LEU A 4 -25.79 -5.01 -29.81
CA LEU A 4 -26.81 -4.53 -28.85
C LEU A 4 -26.46 -3.17 -28.22
N ASP A 5 -25.18 -2.92 -28.01
CA ASP A 5 -24.69 -1.71 -27.35
C ASP A 5 -24.75 -0.49 -28.30
N THR A 6 -24.75 -0.75 -29.61
CA THR A 6 -24.91 0.24 -30.67
C THR A 6 -26.38 0.64 -30.82
N ILE A 7 -27.31 -0.32 -30.78
CA ILE A 7 -28.76 -0.06 -30.84
C ILE A 7 -29.20 0.76 -29.63
N LYS A 8 -28.75 0.38 -28.42
CA LYS A 8 -29.06 1.12 -27.19
C LYS A 8 -28.60 2.57 -27.26
N ARG A 9 -27.40 2.81 -27.79
CA ARG A 9 -26.86 4.17 -27.99
C ARG A 9 -27.63 4.97 -29.03
N TRP A 10 -28.01 4.34 -30.15
CA TRP A 10 -28.82 5.00 -31.17
C TRP A 10 -30.18 5.43 -30.61
N ARG A 11 -30.86 4.56 -29.85
CA ARG A 11 -32.13 4.89 -29.18
C ARG A 11 -31.97 6.04 -28.18
N LEU A 12 -30.91 6.02 -27.36
CA LEU A 12 -30.61 7.10 -26.42
C LEU A 12 -30.27 8.44 -27.12
N ALA A 13 -29.62 8.38 -28.27
CA ALA A 13 -29.33 9.57 -29.07
C ALA A 13 -30.60 10.19 -29.66
N GLN A 14 -31.55 9.37 -30.15
CA GLN A 14 -32.86 9.86 -30.60
C GLN A 14 -33.68 10.51 -29.48
N GLN A 15 -33.49 10.06 -28.23
CA GLN A 15 -34.14 10.65 -27.06
C GLN A 15 -33.44 11.92 -26.54
N GLY A 16 -32.36 12.38 -27.18
CA GLY A 16 -31.54 13.50 -26.70
C GLY A 16 -30.73 13.19 -25.43
N LEU A 17 -30.75 11.93 -24.95
CA LEU A 17 -30.07 11.47 -23.73
C LEU A 17 -28.62 11.05 -23.99
N SER A 18 -28.17 11.07 -25.25
CA SER A 18 -26.79 10.76 -25.63
C SER A 18 -26.35 11.67 -26.78
N SER A 19 -25.12 12.17 -26.73
CA SER A 19 -24.55 12.98 -27.82
C SER A 19 -24.22 12.18 -29.08
N GLY A 20 -24.51 10.87 -29.11
CA GLY A 20 -24.14 9.93 -30.18
C GLY A 20 -22.63 9.67 -30.29
N LYS A 21 -21.81 10.52 -29.65
CA LYS A 21 -20.35 10.38 -29.61
C LYS A 21 -19.98 9.33 -28.58
N LYS A 22 -19.22 8.32 -29.03
CA LYS A 22 -18.57 7.38 -28.11
C LYS A 22 -17.63 8.20 -27.22
N ARG A 23 -17.83 8.15 -25.90
CA ARG A 23 -16.84 8.67 -24.95
C ARG A 23 -15.51 8.01 -25.32
N ARG A 24 -14.50 8.81 -25.64
CA ARG A 24 -13.13 8.30 -25.78
C ARG A 24 -12.73 7.83 -24.39
N VAL A 25 -12.95 6.55 -24.11
CA VAL A 25 -12.21 5.88 -23.05
C VAL A 25 -10.76 5.92 -23.52
N HIS A 26 -9.83 6.23 -22.62
CA HIS A 26 -8.40 6.13 -22.93
C HIS A 26 -8.20 4.79 -23.64
N SER A 27 -7.52 4.78 -24.78
CA SER A 27 -7.36 3.59 -25.61
C SER A 27 -6.51 2.58 -24.84
N GLU A 28 -7.13 1.89 -23.90
CA GLU A 28 -6.59 0.69 -23.32
C GLU A 28 -6.55 -0.32 -24.45
N ASN A 29 -5.38 -0.93 -24.60
CA ASN A 29 -5.25 -2.12 -25.42
C ASN A 29 -6.38 -3.09 -25.00
N PRO A 30 -7.27 -3.52 -25.92
CA PRO A 30 -8.44 -4.33 -25.58
C PRO A 30 -8.07 -5.62 -24.81
N VAL A 31 -6.83 -6.10 -25.00
CA VAL A 31 -6.28 -7.23 -24.23
C VAL A 31 -6.08 -6.86 -22.76
N VAL A 32 -5.53 -5.68 -22.46
CA VAL A 32 -5.29 -5.22 -21.09
C VAL A 32 -6.61 -5.04 -20.35
N GLN A 33 -7.60 -4.43 -20.99
CA GLN A 33 -8.94 -4.28 -20.40
C GLN A 33 -9.62 -5.63 -20.16
N ALA A 34 -9.49 -6.58 -21.11
CA ALA A 34 -10.01 -7.93 -20.93
C ALA A 34 -9.33 -8.66 -19.75
N LEU A 35 -8.02 -8.50 -19.57
CA LEU A 35 -7.29 -9.04 -18.42
C LEU A 35 -7.70 -8.36 -17.11
N GLU A 36 -7.98 -7.07 -17.13
CA GLU A 36 -8.34 -6.28 -15.95
C GLU A 36 -9.70 -6.67 -15.37
N ASP A 37 -10.67 -7.02 -16.23
CA ASP A 37 -12.03 -7.39 -15.85
C ASP A 37 -12.28 -8.92 -15.81
N SER A 38 -11.31 -9.74 -16.24
CA SER A 38 -11.47 -11.19 -16.32
C SER A 38 -11.63 -11.85 -14.95
N ARG A 39 -12.70 -12.63 -14.78
CA ARG A 39 -12.93 -13.44 -13.58
C ARG A 39 -11.94 -14.61 -13.45
N TRP A 40 -11.50 -15.18 -14.58
CA TRP A 40 -10.52 -16.27 -14.59
C TRP A 40 -9.15 -15.81 -14.14
N VAL A 41 -8.72 -14.62 -14.59
CA VAL A 41 -7.48 -14.00 -14.10
C VAL A 41 -7.57 -13.76 -12.59
N LYS A 42 -8.71 -13.23 -12.11
CA LYS A 42 -8.94 -13.02 -10.67
C LYS A 42 -8.82 -14.32 -9.86
N PHE A 43 -9.46 -15.39 -10.32
CA PHE A 43 -9.37 -16.70 -9.67
C PHE A 43 -7.94 -17.23 -9.67
N ALA A 44 -7.21 -17.09 -10.79
CA ALA A 44 -5.81 -17.48 -10.87
C ALA A 44 -4.94 -16.69 -9.88
N LEU A 45 -5.18 -15.39 -9.70
CA LEU A 45 -4.47 -14.56 -8.71
C LEU A 45 -4.75 -15.01 -7.27
N TYR A 46 -6.00 -15.34 -6.95
CA TYR A 46 -6.38 -15.89 -5.65
C TYR A 46 -5.74 -17.24 -5.38
N ALA A 47 -5.79 -18.16 -6.35
CA ALA A 47 -5.14 -19.47 -6.24
C ALA A 47 -3.62 -19.31 -6.07
N THR A 48 -2.99 -18.43 -6.86
CA THR A 48 -1.56 -18.14 -6.76
C THR A 48 -1.20 -17.59 -5.39
N PHE A 49 -1.97 -16.66 -4.84
CA PHE A 49 -1.75 -16.11 -3.50
C PHE A 49 -1.83 -17.21 -2.43
N ALA A 50 -2.89 -18.02 -2.45
CA ALA A 50 -3.08 -19.10 -1.46
C ALA A 50 -1.95 -20.14 -1.51
N VAL A 51 -1.58 -20.58 -2.71
CA VAL A 51 -0.48 -21.55 -2.91
C VAL A 51 0.86 -20.93 -2.49
N ALA A 52 1.14 -19.69 -2.90
CA ALA A 52 2.38 -19.00 -2.55
C ALA A 52 2.52 -18.82 -1.02
N SER A 53 1.44 -18.47 -0.31
CA SER A 53 1.45 -18.40 1.16
C SER A 53 1.74 -19.76 1.78
N GLY A 54 1.09 -20.83 1.33
CA GLY A 54 1.35 -22.19 1.82
C GLY A 54 2.79 -22.65 1.58
N VAL A 55 3.31 -22.44 0.36
CA VAL A 55 4.70 -22.78 -0.01
C VAL A 55 5.72 -21.97 0.80
N LEU A 56 5.46 -20.69 1.03
CA LEU A 56 6.33 -19.84 1.82
C LEU A 56 6.45 -20.37 3.27
N VAL A 57 5.31 -20.70 3.89
CA VAL A 57 5.27 -21.28 5.24
C VAL A 57 5.95 -22.65 5.29
N LEU A 58 5.75 -23.49 4.27
CA LEU A 58 6.40 -24.80 4.17
C LEU A 58 7.93 -24.67 4.17
N LYS A 59 8.46 -23.74 3.38
CA LYS A 59 9.90 -23.46 3.25
C LYS A 59 10.50 -22.76 4.47
N SER A 60 9.68 -22.17 5.33
CA SER A 60 10.11 -21.50 6.57
C SER A 60 9.90 -22.36 7.82
N SER A 61 9.72 -23.68 7.67
CA SER A 61 9.40 -24.56 8.79
C SER A 61 10.54 -24.72 9.80
N LEU A 62 11.80 -24.56 9.39
CA LEU A 62 12.94 -24.57 10.30
C LEU A 62 12.83 -23.48 11.37
N GLY A 63 12.76 -23.89 12.64
CA GLY A 63 12.64 -22.99 13.79
C GLY A 63 11.25 -22.40 14.04
N SER A 64 10.29 -22.59 13.13
CA SER A 64 8.92 -22.09 13.29
C SER A 64 8.07 -22.97 14.21
N PRO A 65 6.84 -22.57 14.59
CA PRO A 65 5.95 -23.37 15.45
C PRO A 65 5.63 -24.75 14.90
N PHE A 66 5.75 -24.91 13.57
CA PHE A 66 5.42 -26.13 12.84
C PHE A 66 6.67 -26.86 12.32
N SER A 67 7.83 -26.67 12.96
CA SER A 67 9.07 -27.35 12.57
C SER A 67 8.98 -28.89 12.59
N ALA A 68 8.16 -29.45 13.48
CA ALA A 68 7.92 -30.89 13.57
C ALA A 68 6.96 -31.42 12.48
N ASP A 69 6.07 -30.58 11.95
CA ASP A 69 5.12 -30.93 10.89
C ASP A 69 4.94 -29.75 9.92
N PRO A 70 5.85 -29.59 8.95
CA PRO A 70 5.82 -28.49 8.00
C PRO A 70 4.55 -28.44 7.14
N LEU A 71 3.97 -29.60 6.83
CA LEU A 71 2.75 -29.70 6.01
C LEU A 71 1.56 -29.09 6.75
N ARG A 72 1.44 -29.34 8.05
CA ARG A 72 0.41 -28.71 8.88
C ARG A 72 0.56 -27.19 8.92
N GLY A 73 1.79 -26.68 9.01
CA GLY A 73 2.06 -25.24 8.88
C GLY A 73 1.59 -24.66 7.55
N ALA A 74 1.89 -25.33 6.44
CA ALA A 74 1.45 -24.93 5.11
C ALA A 74 -0.08 -24.91 4.97
N ILE A 75 -0.78 -25.88 5.57
CA ILE A 75 -2.26 -25.92 5.62
C ILE A 75 -2.81 -24.72 6.39
N PHE A 76 -2.24 -24.37 7.55
CA PHE A 76 -2.65 -23.16 8.28
C PHE A 76 -2.41 -21.89 7.46
N GLY A 77 -1.28 -21.79 6.75
CA GLY A 77 -0.99 -20.69 5.84
C GLY A 77 -2.03 -20.57 4.72
N LEU A 78 -2.43 -21.70 4.11
CA LEU A 78 -3.47 -21.76 3.09
C LEU A 78 -4.83 -21.30 3.65
N ILE A 79 -5.22 -21.78 4.83
CA ILE A 79 -6.48 -21.40 5.47
C ILE A 79 -6.51 -19.89 5.72
N ILE A 80 -5.46 -19.32 6.31
CA ILE A 80 -5.37 -17.87 6.55
C ILE A 80 -5.43 -17.10 5.22
N ALA A 81 -4.73 -17.57 4.18
CA ALA A 81 -4.77 -16.94 2.86
C ALA A 81 -6.17 -16.97 2.22
N ILE A 82 -6.91 -18.08 2.36
CA ILE A 82 -8.30 -18.18 1.90
C ILE A 82 -9.18 -17.19 2.67
N THR A 83 -9.04 -17.07 3.99
CA THR A 83 -9.79 -16.06 4.77
C THR A 83 -9.45 -14.64 4.33
N ALA A 84 -8.19 -14.37 3.97
CA ALA A 84 -7.77 -13.07 3.46
C ALA A 84 -8.46 -12.74 2.14
N ILE A 85 -8.52 -13.70 1.21
CA ILE A 85 -9.22 -13.55 -0.06
C ILE A 85 -10.71 -13.26 0.18
N MET A 86 -11.35 -14.02 1.09
CA MET A 86 -12.76 -13.83 1.42
C MET A 86 -13.03 -12.46 2.02
N LEU A 87 -12.26 -12.01 3.02
CA LEU A 87 -12.41 -10.66 3.60
C LEU A 87 -12.10 -9.57 2.58
N PHE A 88 -11.10 -9.76 1.72
CA PHE A 88 -10.79 -8.80 0.66
C PHE A 88 -11.98 -8.65 -0.29
N GLN A 89 -12.63 -9.75 -0.68
CA GLN A 89 -13.77 -9.73 -1.57
C GLN A 89 -15.04 -9.17 -0.91
N VAL A 90 -15.30 -9.50 0.36
CA VAL A 90 -16.53 -9.08 1.06
C VAL A 90 -16.42 -7.64 1.56
N SER A 91 -15.33 -7.28 2.22
CA SER A 91 -15.19 -5.99 2.90
C SER A 91 -14.55 -4.90 2.04
N LEU A 92 -13.79 -5.27 1.00
CA LEU A 92 -13.03 -4.33 0.14
C LEU A 92 -13.45 -4.44 -1.33
N GLN A 93 -14.76 -4.55 -1.56
CA GLN A 93 -15.36 -4.74 -2.89
C GLN A 93 -14.87 -3.73 -3.94
N SER A 94 -14.74 -2.45 -3.57
CA SER A 94 -14.28 -1.38 -4.49
C SER A 94 -12.85 -1.61 -4.98
N SER A 95 -11.97 -2.14 -4.13
CA SER A 95 -10.59 -2.50 -4.47
C SER A 95 -10.53 -3.82 -5.24
N CYS A 96 -11.43 -4.77 -4.97
CA CYS A 96 -11.50 -6.06 -5.66
C CYS A 96 -12.06 -6.00 -7.09
N LYS A 97 -12.61 -4.87 -7.55
CA LYS A 97 -13.22 -4.79 -8.89
C LYS A 97 -12.20 -5.05 -10.00
N ARG A 98 -11.07 -4.35 -9.95
CA ARG A 98 -10.00 -4.38 -10.96
C ARG A 98 -8.92 -5.39 -10.59
N ASN A 99 -8.51 -6.25 -11.52
CA ASN A 99 -7.46 -7.24 -11.26
C ASN A 99 -6.10 -6.61 -10.95
N SER A 100 -5.82 -5.43 -11.50
CA SER A 100 -4.62 -4.64 -11.17
C SER A 100 -4.49 -4.37 -9.67
N ARG A 101 -5.57 -3.96 -9.01
CA ARG A 101 -5.60 -3.75 -7.55
C ARG A 101 -5.48 -5.05 -6.76
N VAL A 102 -6.02 -6.16 -7.27
CA VAL A 102 -5.85 -7.48 -6.66
C VAL A 102 -4.38 -7.91 -6.70
N ILE A 103 -3.70 -7.73 -7.84
CA ILE A 103 -2.26 -7.97 -7.99
C ILE A 103 -1.47 -7.11 -7.01
N LEU A 104 -1.77 -5.82 -6.93
CA LEU A 104 -1.08 -4.89 -6.03
C LEU A 104 -1.18 -5.36 -4.58
N VAL A 105 -2.40 -5.65 -4.09
CA VAL A 105 -2.60 -6.02 -2.69
C VAL A 105 -2.03 -7.40 -2.39
N LEU A 106 -2.45 -8.45 -3.11
CA LEU A 106 -2.03 -9.82 -2.80
C LEU A 106 -0.55 -10.06 -3.15
N GLY A 107 -0.08 -9.49 -4.25
CA GLY A 107 1.34 -9.49 -4.61
C GLY A 107 2.18 -8.72 -3.60
N GLY A 108 1.70 -7.57 -3.11
CA GLY A 108 2.35 -6.81 -2.04
C GLY A 108 2.44 -7.56 -0.72
N LEU A 109 1.40 -8.31 -0.34
CA LEU A 109 1.43 -9.19 0.84
C LEU A 109 2.50 -10.28 0.69
N ILE A 110 2.54 -10.98 -0.45
CA ILE A 110 3.55 -12.03 -0.71
C ILE A 110 4.95 -11.44 -0.76
N GLY A 111 5.13 -10.29 -1.43
CA GLY A 111 6.41 -9.59 -1.50
C GLY A 111 6.92 -9.20 -0.11
N HIS A 112 6.05 -8.66 0.74
CA HIS A 112 6.37 -8.35 2.13
C HIS A 112 6.76 -9.61 2.91
N LEU A 113 5.93 -10.66 2.90
CA LEU A 113 6.22 -11.90 3.64
C LEU A 113 7.50 -12.58 3.17
N THR A 114 7.78 -12.52 1.86
CA THR A 114 9.04 -13.02 1.29
C THR A 114 10.23 -12.21 1.81
N LEU A 115 10.12 -10.88 1.86
CA LEU A 115 11.16 -10.02 2.44
C LEU A 115 11.37 -10.31 3.94
N VAL A 116 10.30 -10.50 4.71
CA VAL A 116 10.40 -10.92 6.11
C VAL A 116 11.17 -12.24 6.22
N ARG A 117 10.86 -13.23 5.38
CA ARG A 117 11.56 -14.53 5.37
C ARG A 117 13.03 -14.38 5.00
N LEU A 118 13.36 -13.52 4.03
CA LEU A 118 14.74 -13.24 3.64
C LEU A 118 15.52 -12.61 4.80
N VAL A 119 14.96 -11.60 5.47
CA VAL A 119 15.58 -10.97 6.65
C VAL A 119 15.81 -12.01 7.76
N MET A 120 14.79 -12.83 8.07
CA MET A 120 14.95 -13.92 9.05
C MET A 120 16.04 -14.91 8.62
N GLY A 121 16.13 -15.25 7.34
CA GLY A 121 17.17 -16.14 6.81
C GLY A 121 18.59 -15.61 6.96
N PHE A 122 18.80 -14.29 6.83
CA PHE A 122 20.10 -13.67 7.10
C PHE A 122 20.49 -13.73 8.59
N VAL A 123 19.51 -13.68 9.48
CA VAL A 123 19.75 -13.87 10.92
C VAL A 123 20.09 -15.33 11.20
N ASP A 124 19.32 -16.26 10.62
CA ASP A 124 19.52 -17.70 10.80
C ASP A 124 20.89 -18.18 10.24
N SER A 125 21.42 -17.51 9.21
CA SER A 125 22.76 -17.79 8.66
C SER A 125 23.90 -17.22 9.51
N GLY A 126 23.59 -16.52 10.62
CA GLY A 126 24.58 -15.88 11.50
C GLY A 126 25.17 -14.58 10.96
N ALA A 127 24.66 -14.03 9.84
CA ALA A 127 25.14 -12.76 9.31
C ALA A 127 24.71 -11.56 10.19
N VAL A 128 23.59 -11.71 10.88
CA VAL A 128 23.07 -10.73 11.85
C VAL A 128 22.84 -11.46 13.19
N PRO A 129 23.29 -10.91 14.32
CA PRO A 129 23.00 -11.48 15.64
C PRO A 129 21.50 -11.58 15.93
N GLU A 130 21.08 -12.68 16.56
CA GLU A 130 19.65 -12.97 16.81
C GLU A 130 18.92 -11.89 17.62
N VAL A 131 19.64 -11.20 18.52
CA VAL A 131 19.09 -10.09 19.31
C VAL A 131 18.51 -8.97 18.45
N TYR A 132 18.99 -8.81 17.21
CA TYR A 132 18.51 -7.76 16.30
C TYR A 132 17.43 -8.22 15.33
N ARG A 133 17.03 -9.51 15.37
CA ARG A 133 16.14 -10.14 14.38
C ARG A 133 14.93 -9.28 14.04
N PHE A 134 14.18 -8.83 15.05
CA PHE A 134 12.95 -8.06 14.84
C PHE A 134 13.18 -6.60 14.45
N PHE A 135 14.34 -6.01 14.76
CA PHE A 135 14.62 -4.62 14.40
C PHE A 135 14.98 -4.45 12.92
N PHE A 136 15.36 -5.54 12.24
CA PHE A 136 15.58 -5.57 10.79
C PHE A 136 14.32 -5.95 9.98
N VAL A 137 13.25 -6.39 10.62
CA VAL A 137 12.02 -6.78 9.92
C VAL A 137 11.23 -5.52 9.53
N PRO A 138 10.93 -5.30 8.24
CA PRO A 138 10.22 -4.11 7.78
C PRO A 138 8.71 -4.24 7.97
N PHE A 139 8.25 -4.36 9.22
CA PHE A 139 6.84 -4.62 9.60
C PHE A 139 5.83 -3.70 8.91
N ALA A 140 6.21 -2.44 8.66
CA ALA A 140 5.34 -1.45 8.06
C ALA A 140 5.27 -1.47 6.52
N LEU A 141 6.09 -2.26 5.82
CA LEU A 141 6.25 -2.12 4.35
C LEU A 141 4.93 -2.28 3.57
N ALA A 142 4.25 -3.42 3.65
CA ALA A 142 2.98 -3.62 2.94
C ALA A 142 1.83 -2.77 3.51
N PRO A 143 1.63 -2.67 4.84
CA PRO A 143 0.57 -1.84 5.42
C PRO A 143 0.68 -0.36 5.02
N MET A 144 1.88 0.20 5.08
CA MET A 144 2.14 1.60 4.73
C MET A 144 1.97 1.82 3.23
N LEU A 145 2.55 0.96 2.37
CA LEU A 145 2.43 1.06 0.92
C LEU A 145 0.97 0.99 0.46
N HIS A 146 0.23 -0.02 0.92
CA HIS A 146 -1.18 -0.16 0.58
C HIS A 146 -2.04 0.95 1.19
N GLY A 147 -1.68 1.45 2.38
CA GLY A 147 -2.34 2.58 3.04
C GLY A 147 -2.23 3.87 2.22
N VAL A 148 -1.05 4.17 1.69
CA VAL A 148 -0.82 5.36 0.85
C VAL A 148 -1.54 5.23 -0.50
N LEU A 149 -1.46 4.05 -1.15
CA LEU A 149 -1.99 3.85 -2.51
C LEU A 149 -3.52 3.66 -2.57
N LEU A 150 -4.08 2.93 -1.61
CA LEU A 150 -5.48 2.46 -1.65
C LEU A 150 -6.29 2.85 -0.41
N GLY A 151 -5.68 3.55 0.54
CA GLY A 151 -6.34 4.07 1.74
C GLY A 151 -6.30 3.12 2.94
N ARG A 152 -6.78 3.64 4.08
CA ARG A 152 -6.67 3.01 5.40
C ARG A 152 -7.25 1.60 5.46
N ALA A 153 -8.40 1.37 4.83
CA ALA A 153 -9.07 0.06 4.91
C ALA A 153 -8.21 -1.07 4.32
N VAL A 154 -7.54 -0.82 3.18
CA VAL A 154 -6.64 -1.79 2.55
C VAL A 154 -5.31 -1.89 3.30
N GLY A 155 -4.78 -0.77 3.81
CA GLY A 155 -3.60 -0.76 4.66
C GLY A 155 -3.79 -1.59 5.93
N SER A 156 -4.89 -1.39 6.66
CA SER A 156 -5.24 -2.15 7.88
C SER A 156 -5.49 -3.63 7.59
N PHE A 157 -6.18 -3.96 6.50
CA PHE A 157 -6.30 -5.34 6.03
C PHE A 157 -4.93 -5.98 5.85
N SER A 158 -4.00 -5.24 5.25
CA SER A 158 -2.64 -5.73 5.02
C SER A 158 -1.87 -5.93 6.32
N ALA A 159 -1.98 -5.01 7.28
CA ALA A 159 -1.38 -5.15 8.61
C ALA A 159 -1.82 -6.43 9.31
N VAL A 160 -3.12 -6.75 9.27
CA VAL A 160 -3.65 -7.97 9.87
C VAL A 160 -3.07 -9.21 9.19
N TYR A 161 -3.16 -9.30 7.85
CA TYR A 161 -2.84 -10.55 7.16
C TYR A 161 -1.34 -10.81 7.00
N VAL A 162 -0.49 -9.78 6.87
CA VAL A 162 0.96 -10.00 6.98
C VAL A 162 1.37 -10.44 8.38
N THR A 163 0.66 -9.97 9.42
CA THR A 163 0.90 -10.40 10.79
C THR A 163 0.48 -11.86 10.98
N LEU A 164 -0.74 -12.23 10.60
CA LEU A 164 -1.26 -13.59 10.79
C LEU A 164 -0.42 -14.64 10.05
N ILE A 165 -0.06 -14.39 8.78
CA ILE A 165 0.78 -15.32 8.03
C ILE A 165 2.23 -15.25 8.54
N GLY A 166 2.74 -14.06 8.88
CA GLY A 166 4.07 -13.87 9.41
C GLY A 166 4.32 -14.58 10.75
N CYS A 167 3.29 -14.73 11.59
CA CYS A 167 3.35 -15.53 12.81
C CYS A 167 3.72 -17.00 12.56
N LEU A 168 3.39 -17.53 11.37
CA LEU A 168 3.76 -18.89 10.95
C LEU A 168 5.23 -18.97 10.47
N LEU A 169 5.83 -17.83 10.14
CA LEU A 169 7.24 -17.72 9.71
C LEU A 169 8.17 -17.43 10.90
N ALA A 170 7.66 -16.81 11.97
CA ALA A 170 8.43 -16.42 13.13
C ALA A 170 8.94 -17.63 13.95
N PRO A 171 10.05 -17.49 14.71
CA PRO A 171 10.54 -18.55 15.58
C PRO A 171 9.51 -18.95 16.64
N ARG A 172 9.45 -20.25 16.98
CA ARG A 172 8.42 -20.82 17.88
C ARG A 172 8.30 -20.11 19.23
N GLY A 173 9.41 -19.67 19.82
CA GLY A 173 9.43 -18.98 21.11
C GLY A 173 9.07 -17.49 21.04
N GLU A 174 8.94 -16.92 19.84
CA GLU A 174 8.85 -15.46 19.65
C GLU A 174 7.61 -15.02 18.85
N VAL A 175 6.68 -15.95 18.57
CA VAL A 175 5.46 -15.69 17.80
C VAL A 175 4.64 -14.54 18.38
N LEU A 176 4.48 -14.50 19.71
CA LEU A 176 3.73 -13.44 20.38
C LEU A 176 4.43 -12.08 20.22
N SER A 177 5.75 -12.03 20.35
CA SER A 177 6.53 -10.80 20.14
C SER A 177 6.42 -10.30 18.70
N TYR A 178 6.54 -11.22 17.73
CA TYR A 178 6.35 -10.91 16.31
C TYR A 178 4.94 -10.35 16.06
N MET A 179 3.92 -11.01 16.60
CA MET A 179 2.52 -10.59 16.41
C MET A 179 2.30 -9.16 16.90
N ILE A 180 2.75 -8.85 18.13
CA ILE A 180 2.58 -7.53 18.73
C ILE A 180 3.34 -6.47 17.91
N LEU A 181 4.62 -6.71 17.60
CA LEU A 181 5.43 -5.76 16.83
C LEU A 181 4.85 -5.52 15.43
N SER A 182 4.53 -6.59 14.70
CA SER A 182 3.98 -6.52 13.35
C SER A 182 2.64 -5.78 13.31
N LEU A 183 1.73 -6.09 14.24
CA LEU A 183 0.41 -5.46 14.26
C LEU A 183 0.49 -3.99 14.66
N VAL A 184 1.25 -3.67 15.72
CA VAL A 184 1.38 -2.29 16.23
C VAL A 184 2.13 -1.41 15.23
N ALA A 185 3.27 -1.86 14.69
CA ALA A 185 4.01 -1.11 13.68
C ALA A 185 3.20 -0.98 12.38
N GLY A 186 2.57 -2.08 11.93
CA GLY A 186 1.73 -2.09 10.73
C GLY A 186 0.53 -1.15 10.85
N MET A 187 -0.28 -1.25 11.90
CA MET A 187 -1.44 -0.39 12.08
C MET A 187 -1.07 1.08 12.30
N SER A 188 -0.04 1.35 13.10
CA SER A 188 0.45 2.72 13.31
C SER A 188 0.94 3.34 12.01
N SER A 189 1.63 2.57 11.15
CA SER A 189 2.06 3.06 9.85
C SER A 189 0.88 3.50 8.97
N VAL A 190 -0.23 2.75 9.00
CA VAL A 190 -1.45 3.07 8.24
C VAL A 190 -2.11 4.35 8.75
N LEU A 191 -2.09 4.58 10.06
CA LEU A 191 -2.61 5.81 10.66
C LEU A 191 -1.72 7.02 10.33
N LEU A 192 -0.40 6.86 10.44
CA LEU A 192 0.57 7.93 10.21
C LEU A 192 0.61 8.38 8.75
N VAL A 193 0.35 7.48 7.81
CA VAL A 193 0.31 7.82 6.37
C VAL A 193 -1.06 8.27 5.87
N TYR A 194 -2.06 8.35 6.75
CA TYR A 194 -3.36 8.83 6.36
C TYR A 194 -3.28 10.30 5.90
N GLN A 195 -3.72 10.56 4.67
CA GLN A 195 -3.72 11.90 4.05
C GLN A 195 -2.33 12.53 3.95
N VAL A 196 -1.27 11.72 3.79
CA VAL A 196 0.07 12.22 3.51
C VAL A 196 0.09 12.93 2.16
N ARG A 197 0.49 14.20 2.20
CA ARG A 197 0.52 15.14 1.08
C ARG A 197 1.93 15.43 0.58
N LYS A 198 2.94 15.23 1.43
CA LYS A 198 4.35 15.53 1.13
C LYS A 198 5.22 14.31 1.35
N ARG A 199 6.22 14.11 0.50
CA ARG A 199 7.22 13.01 0.64
C ARG A 199 7.93 13.04 2.00
N LEU A 200 8.19 14.23 2.55
CA LEU A 200 8.78 14.38 3.88
C LEU A 200 7.88 13.83 5.00
N GLN A 201 6.55 13.95 4.90
CA GLN A 201 5.64 13.38 5.89
C GLN A 201 5.68 11.85 5.87
N LEU A 202 5.94 11.24 4.71
CA LEU A 202 6.14 9.80 4.60
C LEU A 202 7.43 9.36 5.30
N LEU A 203 8.50 10.14 5.19
CA LEU A 203 9.75 9.92 5.94
C LEU A 203 9.55 10.08 7.45
N GLN A 204 8.80 11.10 7.88
CA GLN A 204 8.42 11.32 9.29
C GLN A 204 7.62 10.13 9.83
N ALA A 205 6.68 9.58 9.05
CA ALA A 205 5.96 8.36 9.41
C ALA A 205 6.92 7.18 9.65
N GLY A 206 7.96 7.03 8.81
CA GLY A 206 9.03 6.05 9.02
C GLY A 206 9.76 6.23 10.36
N ILE A 207 10.12 7.47 10.72
CA ILE A 207 10.78 7.77 12.00
C ILE A 207 9.86 7.40 13.18
N TYR A 208 8.58 7.77 13.14
CA TYR A 208 7.62 7.43 14.19
C TYR A 208 7.41 5.92 14.32
N VAL A 209 7.34 5.18 13.20
CA VAL A 209 7.26 3.71 13.21
C VAL A 209 8.53 3.10 13.80
N GLY A 210 9.71 3.65 13.49
CA GLY A 210 10.99 3.20 14.06
C GLY A 210 11.03 3.39 15.58
N ALA A 211 10.62 4.57 16.06
CA ALA A 211 10.52 4.87 17.49
C ALA A 211 9.54 3.92 18.20
N LEU A 212 8.38 3.66 17.59
CA LEU A 212 7.38 2.75 18.14
C LEU A 212 7.90 1.30 18.17
N THR A 213 8.57 0.85 17.11
CA THR A 213 9.16 -0.49 17.04
C THR A 213 10.23 -0.68 18.12
N LEU A 214 11.07 0.35 18.33
CA LEU A 214 12.08 0.35 19.39
C LEU A 214 11.42 0.29 20.78
N LEU A 215 10.44 1.16 21.05
CA LEU A 215 9.71 1.21 22.31
C LEU A 215 9.06 -0.14 22.65
N ILE A 216 8.34 -0.72 21.70
CA ILE A 216 7.68 -2.03 21.89
C ILE A 216 8.74 -3.13 22.04
N GLY A 217 9.84 -3.08 21.29
CA GLY A 217 10.95 -4.03 21.43
C GLY A 217 11.58 -4.02 22.83
N ILE A 218 11.75 -2.84 23.42
CA ILE A 218 12.20 -2.67 24.82
C ILE A 218 11.18 -3.25 25.79
N LEU A 219 9.89 -2.92 25.64
CA LEU A 219 8.82 -3.42 26.52
C LEU A 219 8.68 -4.95 26.48
N LEU A 220 8.98 -5.56 25.34
CA LEU A 220 8.99 -7.01 25.15
C LEU A 220 10.30 -7.67 25.60
N GLY A 221 11.23 -6.91 26.19
CA GLY A 221 12.52 -7.42 26.69
C GLY A 221 13.51 -7.82 25.60
N LYS A 222 13.34 -7.36 24.36
CA LYS A 222 14.28 -7.63 23.26
C LYS A 222 15.55 -6.78 23.37
N LEU A 223 15.45 -5.61 24.00
CA LEU A 223 16.58 -4.79 24.40
C LEU A 223 16.41 -4.45 25.89
N ASP A 224 17.36 -4.88 26.70
CA ASP A 224 17.33 -4.65 28.14
C ASP A 224 18.07 -3.35 28.50
N ILE A 225 17.32 -2.33 28.92
CA ILE A 225 17.87 -1.04 29.36
C ILE A 225 18.44 -1.13 30.77
N ALA A 226 17.90 -1.99 31.65
CA ALA A 226 18.36 -2.07 33.03
C ALA A 226 19.81 -2.59 33.09
N SER A 227 20.14 -3.55 32.22
CA SER A 227 21.51 -4.05 32.06
C SER A 227 22.55 -3.00 31.61
N CYS A 228 22.12 -1.88 31.04
CA CYS A 228 23.04 -0.78 30.68
C CYS A 228 23.65 -0.07 31.90
N PHE A 229 23.09 -0.26 33.10
CA PHE A 229 23.58 0.33 34.36
C PHE A 229 24.29 -0.68 35.26
N GLY A 230 24.49 -1.93 34.79
CA GLY A 230 25.10 -3.02 35.54
C GLY A 230 26.55 -3.31 35.14
N GLN A 231 27.03 -4.51 35.50
CA GLN A 231 28.29 -5.04 34.97
C GLN A 231 28.20 -5.21 33.44
N ASP A 232 29.30 -5.00 32.72
CA ASP A 232 29.37 -4.99 31.25
C ASP A 232 28.51 -3.90 30.55
N ALA A 233 28.23 -2.79 31.24
CA ALA A 233 27.46 -1.65 30.72
C ALA A 233 27.84 -1.22 29.28
N VAL A 234 29.13 -1.20 28.94
CA VAL A 234 29.62 -0.82 27.61
C VAL A 234 29.04 -1.71 26.50
N ASN A 235 29.02 -3.03 26.70
CA ASN A 235 28.49 -3.98 25.73
C ASN A 235 26.96 -3.84 25.60
N HIS A 236 26.27 -3.59 26.71
CA HIS A 236 24.82 -3.38 26.71
C HIS A 236 24.41 -2.05 26.05
N ILE A 237 25.17 -0.98 26.26
CA ILE A 237 25.00 0.30 25.57
C ILE A 237 25.23 0.13 24.07
N GLN A 238 26.27 -0.62 23.66
CA GLN A 238 26.51 -0.90 22.24
C GLN A 238 25.37 -1.70 21.62
N LYS A 239 24.83 -2.70 22.33
CA LYS A 239 23.64 -3.46 21.88
C LYS A 239 22.40 -2.58 21.73
N LEU A 240 22.16 -1.69 22.69
CA LEU A 240 21.05 -0.73 22.63
C LEU A 240 21.22 0.23 21.45
N GLY A 241 22.43 0.77 21.25
CA GLY A 241 22.72 1.69 20.15
C GLY A 241 22.54 1.05 18.77
N THR A 242 23.08 -0.16 18.59
CA THR A 242 22.93 -0.94 17.35
C THR A 242 21.49 -1.38 17.10
N GLY A 243 20.77 -1.84 18.14
CA GLY A 243 19.35 -2.18 18.04
C GLY A 243 18.47 -0.98 17.70
N SER A 244 18.75 0.18 18.30
CA SER A 244 18.08 1.44 17.98
C SER A 244 18.35 1.87 16.54
N ALA A 245 19.60 1.83 16.11
CA ALA A 245 19.99 2.14 14.74
C ALA A 245 19.32 1.20 13.72
N ALA A 246 19.21 -0.10 14.04
CA ALA A 246 18.49 -1.07 13.22
C ALA A 246 16.99 -0.75 13.13
N ALA A 247 16.34 -0.44 14.26
CA ALA A 247 14.91 -0.13 14.30
C ALA A 247 14.56 1.12 13.48
N PHE A 248 15.29 2.22 13.71
CA PHE A 248 15.11 3.46 12.96
C PHE A 248 15.55 3.31 11.50
N GLY A 249 16.70 2.68 11.26
CA GLY A 249 17.25 2.47 9.93
C GLY A 249 16.29 1.68 9.04
N THR A 250 15.77 0.55 9.54
CA THR A 250 14.80 -0.27 8.80
C THR A 250 13.52 0.50 8.50
N ALA A 251 12.97 1.24 9.46
CA ALA A 251 11.73 1.98 9.27
C ALA A 251 11.90 3.17 8.30
N VAL A 252 13.02 3.89 8.39
CA VAL A 252 13.37 4.99 7.47
C VAL A 252 13.64 4.47 6.06
N ILE A 253 14.42 3.39 5.92
CA ILE A 253 14.67 2.75 4.61
C ILE A 253 13.35 2.27 4.01
N THR A 254 12.45 1.69 4.82
CA THR A 254 11.12 1.28 4.36
C THR A 254 10.33 2.46 3.82
N ALA A 255 10.30 3.60 4.53
CA ALA A 255 9.64 4.82 4.07
C ALA A 255 10.28 5.39 2.79
N LEU A 256 11.61 5.40 2.70
CA LEU A 256 12.33 5.84 1.50
C LEU A 256 12.03 4.94 0.29
N LEU A 257 12.03 3.62 0.48
CA LEU A 257 11.65 2.65 -0.55
C LEU A 257 10.22 2.90 -1.04
N ILE A 258 9.27 3.09 -0.12
CA ILE A 258 7.89 3.41 -0.49
C ILE A 258 7.82 4.73 -1.27
N SER A 259 8.47 5.79 -0.79
CA SER A 259 8.50 7.10 -1.46
C SER A 259 9.07 7.01 -2.89
N GLY A 260 10.15 6.24 -3.07
CA GLY A 260 10.80 6.05 -4.36
C GLY A 260 10.01 5.15 -5.32
N LEU A 261 9.33 4.12 -4.81
CA LEU A 261 8.52 3.21 -5.61
C LEU A 261 7.13 3.79 -5.92
N LEU A 262 6.66 4.79 -5.16
CA LEU A 262 5.30 5.32 -5.30
C LEU A 262 4.96 5.76 -6.73
N PRO A 263 5.78 6.54 -7.45
CA PRO A 263 5.46 6.94 -8.82
C PRO A 263 5.38 5.75 -9.79
N ILE A 264 6.16 4.70 -9.55
CA ILE A 264 6.15 3.47 -10.37
C ILE A 264 4.83 2.74 -10.16
N PHE A 265 4.42 2.58 -8.89
CA PHE A 265 3.13 1.95 -8.56
C PHE A 265 1.94 2.79 -9.06
N GLU A 266 1.98 4.11 -8.89
CA GLU A 266 0.96 5.01 -9.40
C GLU A 266 0.80 4.92 -10.92
N GLY A 267 1.92 4.93 -11.66
CA GLY A 267 1.93 4.79 -13.11
C GLY A 267 1.46 3.42 -13.58
N PHE A 268 1.96 2.33 -12.99
CA PHE A 268 1.64 0.97 -13.41
C PHE A 268 0.22 0.54 -13.07
N PHE A 269 -0.30 0.98 -11.91
CA PHE A 269 -1.65 0.64 -11.44
C PHE A 269 -2.70 1.73 -11.73
N HIS A 270 -2.31 2.82 -12.38
CA HIS A 270 -3.15 3.98 -12.67
C HIS A 270 -3.90 4.49 -11.43
N LEU A 271 -3.13 4.68 -10.36
CA LEU A 271 -3.60 5.21 -9.09
C LEU A 271 -3.11 6.66 -8.94
N THR A 272 -3.93 7.49 -8.31
CA THR A 272 -3.54 8.85 -7.93
C THR A 272 -3.59 8.96 -6.42
N THR A 273 -2.47 9.33 -5.81
CA THR A 273 -2.38 9.58 -4.37
C THR A 273 -2.53 11.06 -4.08
N ASP A 274 -2.65 11.43 -2.80
CA ASP A 274 -2.67 12.84 -2.37
C ASP A 274 -1.38 13.58 -2.76
N ILE A 275 -0.25 12.88 -2.87
CA ILE A 275 0.99 13.44 -3.39
C ILE A 275 0.84 13.73 -4.90
N SER A 276 0.35 12.78 -5.69
CA SER A 276 0.14 12.99 -7.14
C SER A 276 -0.86 14.11 -7.41
N TRP A 277 -1.92 14.24 -6.61
CA TRP A 277 -2.86 15.37 -6.72
C TRP A 277 -2.14 16.70 -6.54
N LEU A 278 -1.28 16.83 -5.54
CA LEU A 278 -0.52 18.06 -5.34
C LEU A 278 0.49 18.32 -6.45
N GLU A 279 1.14 17.29 -6.99
CA GLU A 279 2.02 17.41 -8.16
C GLU A 279 1.24 17.90 -9.39
N LEU A 280 0.02 17.41 -9.62
CA LEU A 280 -0.88 17.85 -10.69
C LEU A 280 -1.49 19.24 -10.48
N SER A 281 -1.29 19.84 -9.32
CA SER A 281 -1.79 21.18 -9.02
C SER A 281 -0.90 22.32 -9.54
N ASP A 282 0.24 21.98 -10.16
CA ASP A 282 1.10 22.92 -10.86
C ASP A 282 0.43 23.45 -12.13
N LEU A 283 0.16 24.76 -12.14
CA LEU A 283 -0.47 25.46 -13.28
C LEU A 283 0.44 25.52 -14.51
N ASN A 284 1.74 25.22 -14.39
CA ASN A 284 2.66 25.10 -15.52
C ASN A 284 2.49 23.81 -16.32
N HIS A 285 1.57 22.92 -15.91
CA HIS A 285 1.23 21.72 -16.65
C HIS A 285 0.87 22.07 -18.11
N LYS A 286 1.43 21.33 -19.08
CA LYS A 286 1.31 21.64 -20.53
C LYS A 286 -0.13 21.91 -20.98
N LEU A 287 -1.09 21.08 -20.53
CA LEU A 287 -2.51 21.26 -20.85
C LEU A 287 -3.14 22.52 -20.23
N LEU A 288 -2.75 22.89 -19.00
CA LEU A 288 -3.27 24.08 -18.33
C LEU A 288 -2.69 25.35 -18.97
N ARG A 289 -1.41 25.33 -19.34
CA ARG A 289 -0.76 26.39 -20.12
C ARG A 289 -1.41 26.56 -21.50
N GLN A 290 -1.75 25.47 -22.17
CA GLN A 290 -2.48 25.52 -23.44
C GLN A 290 -3.87 26.14 -23.24
N MET A 291 -4.62 25.72 -22.22
CA MET A 291 -5.92 26.28 -21.88
C MET A 291 -5.85 27.77 -21.54
N GLN A 292 -4.80 28.21 -20.86
CA GLN A 292 -4.56 29.62 -20.58
C GLN A 292 -4.38 30.46 -21.85
N LEU A 293 -3.73 29.91 -22.88
CA LEU A 293 -3.45 30.60 -24.14
C LEU A 293 -4.63 30.55 -25.11
N GLU A 294 -5.24 29.38 -25.28
CA GLU A 294 -6.29 29.14 -26.30
C GLU A 294 -7.70 29.44 -25.79
N ALA A 295 -7.96 29.29 -24.49
CA ALA A 295 -9.29 29.44 -23.88
C ALA A 295 -9.23 30.16 -22.51
N PRO A 296 -8.76 31.43 -22.45
CA PRO A 296 -8.48 32.13 -21.19
C PRO A 296 -9.72 32.29 -20.28
N GLY A 297 -10.92 32.43 -20.86
CA GLY A 297 -12.16 32.46 -20.08
C GLY A 297 -12.45 31.14 -19.36
N THR A 298 -12.24 30.01 -20.05
CA THR A 298 -12.36 28.67 -19.44
C THR A 298 -11.31 28.44 -18.36
N PHE A 299 -10.08 28.94 -18.58
CA PHE A 299 -9.02 28.89 -17.58
C PHE A 299 -9.39 29.68 -16.33
N HIS A 300 -9.84 30.93 -16.46
CA HIS A 300 -10.24 31.75 -15.32
C HIS A 300 -11.44 31.14 -14.57
N HIS A 301 -12.46 30.65 -15.31
CA HIS A 301 -13.58 29.92 -14.72
C HIS A 301 -13.10 28.73 -13.88
N SER A 302 -12.19 27.93 -14.41
CA SER A 302 -11.65 26.74 -13.72
C SER A 302 -10.90 27.10 -12.44
N LEU A 303 -10.16 28.22 -12.42
CA LEU A 303 -9.49 28.71 -11.20
C LEU A 303 -10.50 29.15 -10.12
N VAL A 304 -11.57 29.85 -10.50
CA VAL A 304 -12.63 30.27 -9.56
C VAL A 304 -13.37 29.06 -8.99
N VAL A 305 -13.75 28.10 -9.85
CA VAL A 305 -14.40 26.86 -9.42
C VAL A 305 -13.47 26.06 -8.50
N ALA A 306 -12.18 25.99 -8.81
CA ALA A 306 -11.20 25.32 -7.98
C ALA A 306 -11.14 25.92 -6.56
N ALA A 307 -11.04 27.23 -6.43
CA ALA A 307 -11.01 27.92 -5.13
C ALA A 307 -12.28 27.67 -4.31
N LEU A 308 -13.46 27.75 -4.93
CA LEU A 308 -14.73 27.47 -4.27
C LEU A 308 -14.84 26.01 -3.83
N SER A 309 -14.51 25.07 -4.72
CA SER A 309 -14.59 23.64 -4.45
C SER A 309 -13.60 23.20 -3.36
N GLU A 310 -12.40 23.76 -3.33
CA GLU A 310 -11.37 23.50 -2.32
C GLU A 310 -11.85 23.99 -0.96
N ALA A 311 -12.32 25.24 -0.85
CA ALA A 311 -12.81 25.80 0.40
C ALA A 311 -13.99 25.02 1.00
N VAL A 312 -14.94 24.58 0.16
CA VAL A 312 -16.05 23.73 0.59
C VAL A 312 -15.55 22.36 1.03
N ALA A 313 -14.65 21.74 0.24
CA ALA A 313 -14.09 20.43 0.56
C ALA A 313 -13.33 20.43 1.89
N GLU A 314 -12.52 21.46 2.16
CA GLU A 314 -11.84 21.64 3.45
C GLU A 314 -12.85 21.76 4.61
N LYS A 315 -13.90 22.55 4.44
CA LYS A 315 -14.93 22.77 5.48
C LYS A 315 -15.69 21.50 5.86
N ILE A 316 -15.94 20.60 4.91
CA ILE A 316 -16.68 19.34 5.16
C ILE A 316 -15.76 18.14 5.43
N GLY A 317 -14.44 18.33 5.43
CA GLY A 317 -13.47 17.26 5.61
C GLY A 317 -13.32 16.32 4.41
N ALA A 318 -13.70 16.76 3.21
CA ALA A 318 -13.45 16.06 1.97
C ALA A 318 -12.01 16.28 1.46
N ASN A 319 -11.62 15.58 0.38
CA ASN A 319 -10.29 15.70 -0.20
C ASN A 319 -10.16 17.01 -1.02
N ALA A 320 -9.67 18.06 -0.36
CA ALA A 320 -9.51 19.38 -0.96
C ALA A 320 -8.53 19.45 -2.16
N PRO A 321 -7.32 18.86 -2.10
CA PRO A 321 -6.43 18.79 -3.26
C PRO A 321 -7.06 18.12 -4.49
N LEU A 322 -7.79 17.02 -4.29
CA LEU A 322 -8.53 16.35 -5.35
C LEU A 322 -9.56 17.30 -6.00
N CYS A 323 -10.39 17.98 -5.19
CA CYS A 323 -11.39 18.91 -5.69
C CYS A 323 -10.77 20.07 -6.49
N ARG A 324 -9.68 20.66 -5.99
CA ARG A 324 -8.93 21.71 -6.68
C ARG A 324 -8.42 21.26 -8.04
N VAL A 325 -7.72 20.12 -8.09
CA VAL A 325 -7.10 19.63 -9.32
C VAL A 325 -8.15 19.17 -10.32
N CYS A 326 -9.18 18.45 -9.88
CA CYS A 326 -10.29 18.07 -10.75
C CYS A 326 -10.93 19.31 -11.39
N SER A 327 -11.09 20.40 -10.63
CA SER A 327 -11.63 21.66 -11.16
C SER A 327 -10.73 22.30 -12.21
N TYR A 328 -9.39 22.24 -12.08
CA TYR A 328 -8.48 22.73 -13.12
C TYR A 328 -8.67 22.03 -14.47
N PHE A 329 -8.96 20.73 -14.46
CA PHE A 329 -9.04 19.93 -15.68
C PHE A 329 -10.48 19.62 -16.14
N HIS A 330 -11.51 19.98 -15.37
CA HIS A 330 -12.89 19.53 -15.63
C HIS A 330 -13.40 19.96 -17.02
N ASP A 331 -12.97 21.14 -17.47
CA ASP A 331 -13.39 21.78 -18.72
C ASP A 331 -12.31 21.76 -19.82
N VAL A 332 -11.21 21.03 -19.62
CA VAL A 332 -10.09 20.98 -20.60
C VAL A 332 -10.53 20.53 -21.99
N GLY A 333 -11.65 19.80 -22.09
CA GLY A 333 -12.24 19.38 -23.37
C GLY A 333 -12.73 20.55 -24.25
N LYS A 334 -12.96 21.74 -23.68
CA LYS A 334 -13.33 22.95 -24.43
C LYS A 334 -12.22 23.40 -25.37
N LEU A 335 -10.95 23.06 -25.11
CA LEU A 335 -9.82 23.30 -26.03
C LEU A 335 -10.05 22.81 -27.47
N LYS A 336 -10.91 21.81 -27.68
CA LYS A 336 -11.21 21.32 -29.03
C LYS A 336 -11.97 22.33 -29.90
N LYS A 337 -12.78 23.20 -29.28
CA LYS A 337 -13.56 24.28 -29.87
C LYS A 337 -13.69 25.39 -28.81
N PRO A 338 -12.61 26.14 -28.59
CA PRO A 338 -12.42 26.99 -27.41
C PRO A 338 -13.44 28.12 -27.30
#